data_AF-W9Z8M3-F1
#
_entry.id   AF-W9Z8M3-F1
#
_cell.length_a   1.000
_cell.length_b   1.000
_cell.length_c   1.000
_cell.angle_alpha   90.00
_cell.angle_beta   90.00
_cell.angle_gamma   90.00
#
_symmetry.space_group_name_H-M   'P 1'
#
loop_
_entity.id
_entity.type
_entity.pdbx_description
1 polymer ?
#
loop_
_entity_poly.entity_id
_entity_poly.type
_entity_poly.pdbx_seq_one_letter_code
_entity_poly.pdbx_strand_id
1 'polypeptide(L)'
;MNRWNDFVIGTEEKRRNRDKFDLLTTVHKAEYGRIQRPLNKKTGQPIEPAHKFEVNLEGDSFTKEKYDVFLKYQLQIHKDPASRWKESAFKRFLCAGLDRKILKMNGKTLKLGSYHQCYRLDGRLVAVGVLDLLPHAVSSVYLFYDPEFAHWDFGKISALREIALALEGHYEYYYMGYYIHSCIKMRYKARFGPSYLLDPESFEWNLFDDKYRSELDKRKYVCPSHDRKYGIASNETHDSATSNTASSDAEIPEGSLFDFQIPGVLSKDEVKRLDLDHWRLLVRNALIELEDLRGWEDWKIDDPGSIKGIAAELIAATGPKLLQNSALALF
;
A
#
# COMPACT_ATOMS: atom_id res chain seq x y z
N MET A 1 1.71 -20.43 -0.29
CA MET A 1 3.06 -20.88 -0.69
C MET A 1 3.15 -22.38 -0.96
N ASN A 2 2.93 -23.28 0.01
CA ASN A 2 3.07 -24.73 -0.27
C ASN A 2 2.23 -25.23 -1.46
N ARG A 3 0.95 -24.81 -1.56
CA ARG A 3 0.11 -25.13 -2.73
C ARG A 3 0.65 -24.59 -4.06
N TRP A 4 1.29 -23.41 -4.04
CA TRP A 4 1.94 -22.84 -5.22
C TRP A 4 3.18 -23.65 -5.62
N ASN A 5 4.00 -24.03 -4.63
CA ASN A 5 5.15 -24.89 -4.87
C ASN A 5 4.73 -26.24 -5.44
N ASP A 6 3.67 -26.85 -4.90
CA ASP A 6 3.14 -28.13 -5.40
C ASP A 6 2.60 -28.02 -6.83
N PHE A 7 2.01 -26.86 -7.19
CA PHE A 7 1.55 -26.59 -8.55
C PHE A 7 2.71 -26.52 -9.54
N VAL A 8 3.78 -25.81 -9.19
CA VAL A 8 4.97 -25.67 -10.07
C VAL A 8 5.74 -26.98 -10.18
N ILE A 9 5.98 -27.65 -9.06
CA ILE A 9 6.87 -28.83 -8.96
C ILE A 9 6.16 -30.12 -9.40
N GLY A 10 4.87 -30.26 -9.12
CA GLY A 10 4.10 -31.50 -9.34
C GLY A 10 4.05 -32.41 -8.11
N THR A 11 3.17 -33.43 -8.16
CA THR A 11 2.75 -34.18 -6.97
C THR A 11 3.69 -35.30 -6.49
N GLU A 12 4.68 -35.71 -7.29
CA GLU A 12 5.59 -36.83 -6.94
C GLU A 12 6.58 -36.48 -5.82
N GLU A 13 6.93 -35.21 -5.63
CA GLU A 13 7.91 -34.76 -4.62
C GLU A 13 7.31 -34.52 -3.21
N LYS A 14 5.99 -34.72 -3.05
CA LYS A 14 5.22 -34.49 -1.80
C LYS A 14 5.73 -35.24 -0.57
N ARG A 15 6.48 -36.33 -0.75
CA ARG A 15 6.72 -37.34 0.30
C ARG A 15 7.97 -37.12 1.17
N ARG A 16 8.80 -36.11 0.87
CA ARG A 16 10.13 -35.96 1.53
C ARG A 16 10.25 -34.85 2.58
N ASN A 17 9.44 -33.79 2.55
CA ASN A 17 9.60 -32.64 3.46
C ASN A 17 8.35 -32.42 4.31
N ARG A 18 8.20 -33.17 5.39
CA ARG A 18 7.36 -32.79 6.53
C ARG A 18 8.27 -32.18 7.59
N ASP A 19 8.61 -30.91 7.46
CA ASP A 19 9.29 -30.19 8.53
C ASP A 19 8.95 -28.69 8.52
N LYS A 20 9.21 -28.09 9.69
CA LYS A 20 9.00 -26.69 10.10
C LYS A 20 9.18 -25.70 8.93
N PHE A 21 8.21 -24.81 8.73
CA PHE A 21 8.23 -23.82 7.65
C PHE A 21 9.47 -22.92 7.76
N ASP A 22 10.37 -23.01 6.79
CA ASP A 22 11.48 -22.08 6.59
C ASP A 22 11.15 -21.15 5.42
N LEU A 23 11.11 -19.83 5.66
CA LEU A 23 10.64 -18.87 4.67
C LEU A 23 11.50 -18.90 3.41
N LEU A 24 12.82 -18.71 3.54
CA LEU A 24 13.74 -18.57 2.42
C LEU A 24 13.72 -19.85 1.56
N THR A 25 13.90 -21.01 2.16
CA THR A 25 13.83 -22.29 1.44
C THR A 25 12.48 -22.45 0.74
N THR A 26 11.38 -22.12 1.43
CA THR A 26 10.04 -22.34 0.89
C THR A 26 9.73 -21.41 -0.28
N VAL A 27 10.18 -20.15 -0.25
CA VAL A 27 9.87 -19.20 -1.33
C VAL A 27 10.69 -19.42 -2.60
N HIS A 28 11.88 -20.01 -2.48
CA HIS A 28 12.75 -20.34 -3.61
C HIS A 28 12.49 -21.75 -4.16
N LYS A 29 11.77 -22.61 -3.43
CA LYS A 29 11.54 -24.01 -3.81
C LYS A 29 10.93 -24.17 -5.21
N ALA A 30 10.05 -23.27 -5.61
CA ALA A 30 9.39 -23.31 -6.92
C ALA A 30 10.21 -22.67 -8.05
N GLU A 31 11.32 -21.99 -7.76
CA GLU A 31 12.10 -21.35 -8.82
C GLU A 31 12.78 -22.42 -9.68
N TYR A 32 12.62 -22.33 -11.00
CA TYR A 32 13.12 -23.33 -11.94
C TYR A 32 14.62 -23.63 -11.77
N GLY A 33 15.44 -22.61 -11.47
CA GLY A 33 16.87 -22.78 -11.23
C GLY A 33 17.24 -23.47 -9.90
N ARG A 34 16.27 -23.67 -8.99
CA ARG A 34 16.46 -24.24 -7.65
C ARG A 34 15.81 -25.63 -7.51
N ILE A 35 14.90 -26.00 -8.41
CA ILE A 35 14.22 -27.30 -8.41
C ILE A 35 15.23 -28.43 -8.65
N GLN A 36 15.16 -29.47 -7.83
CA GLN A 36 15.95 -30.69 -8.04
C GLN A 36 15.33 -31.50 -9.19
N ARG A 37 16.17 -31.94 -10.13
CA ARG A 37 15.73 -32.72 -11.30
C ARG A 37 16.36 -34.12 -11.27
N PRO A 38 15.81 -35.05 -10.48
CA PRO A 38 16.31 -36.42 -10.47
C PRO A 38 16.11 -37.08 -11.83
N LEU A 39 16.96 -38.06 -12.14
CA LEU A 39 16.85 -38.80 -13.40
C LEU A 39 15.64 -39.73 -13.36
N ASN A 40 14.88 -39.73 -14.45
CA ASN A 40 13.81 -40.68 -14.69
C ASN A 40 14.44 -42.08 -14.90
N LYS A 41 14.01 -43.05 -14.08
CA LYS A 41 14.56 -44.42 -14.11
C LYS A 41 14.36 -45.16 -15.44
N LYS A 42 13.40 -44.74 -16.27
CA LYS A 42 13.11 -45.37 -17.57
C LYS A 42 13.83 -44.70 -18.73
N THR A 43 13.90 -43.38 -18.74
CA THR A 43 14.45 -42.61 -19.87
C THR A 43 15.89 -42.12 -19.64
N GLY A 44 16.37 -42.15 -18.39
CA GLY A 44 17.69 -41.63 -18.01
C GLY A 44 17.79 -40.11 -18.09
N GLN A 45 16.72 -39.40 -18.44
CA GLN A 45 16.69 -37.94 -18.54
C GLN A 45 16.20 -37.30 -17.23
N PRO A 46 16.64 -36.07 -16.90
CA PRO A 46 16.10 -35.33 -15.76
C PRO A 46 14.57 -35.16 -15.87
N ILE A 47 13.86 -35.34 -14.76
CA ILE A 47 12.43 -35.04 -14.67
C ILE A 47 12.26 -33.52 -14.60
N GLU A 48 11.65 -32.93 -15.61
CA GLU A 48 11.31 -31.50 -15.61
C GLU A 48 10.06 -31.23 -14.75
N PRO A 49 10.00 -30.07 -14.07
CA PRO A 49 8.81 -29.65 -13.34
C PRO A 49 7.64 -29.39 -14.29
N ALA A 50 6.42 -29.41 -13.75
CA ALA A 50 5.21 -29.15 -14.54
C ALA A 50 5.22 -27.75 -15.19
N HIS A 51 5.84 -26.78 -14.51
CA HIS A 51 5.98 -25.41 -14.99
C HIS A 51 7.38 -24.85 -14.72
N LYS A 52 7.82 -23.94 -15.59
CA LYS A 52 9.01 -23.11 -15.40
C LYS A 52 8.61 -21.81 -14.72
N PHE A 53 8.84 -21.73 -13.41
CA PHE A 53 8.59 -20.51 -12.65
C PHE A 53 9.88 -19.71 -12.39
N GLU A 54 9.86 -18.43 -12.73
CA GLU A 54 11.00 -17.52 -12.60
C GLU A 54 10.55 -16.23 -11.92
N VAL A 55 11.40 -15.69 -11.04
CA VAL A 55 11.16 -14.39 -10.40
C VAL A 55 12.39 -13.53 -10.60
N ASN A 56 12.21 -12.36 -11.18
CA ASN A 56 13.29 -11.45 -11.51
C ASN A 56 13.01 -10.07 -10.93
N LEU A 57 14.05 -9.43 -10.40
CA LEU A 57 13.99 -8.02 -10.01
C LEU A 57 14.50 -7.17 -11.17
N GLU A 58 13.59 -6.50 -11.85
CA GLU A 58 13.85 -5.65 -13.00
C GLU A 58 13.74 -4.16 -12.62
N GLY A 59 14.22 -3.26 -13.46
CA GLY A 59 13.92 -1.84 -13.31
C GLY A 59 12.41 -1.55 -13.42
N ASP A 60 11.99 -0.44 -12.84
CA ASP A 60 10.63 0.10 -12.93
C ASP A 60 10.25 0.62 -14.32
N SER A 61 11.09 0.39 -15.34
CA SER A 61 10.84 0.83 -16.71
C SER A 61 9.60 0.19 -17.32
N PHE A 62 8.97 0.95 -18.20
CA PHE A 62 7.84 0.50 -19.02
C PHE A 62 8.24 -0.67 -19.91
N THR A 63 7.41 -1.70 -19.93
CA THR A 63 7.35 -2.69 -21.01
C THR A 63 5.90 -2.91 -21.39
N LYS A 64 5.67 -3.31 -22.64
CA LYS A 64 4.31 -3.64 -23.10
C LYS A 64 3.71 -4.79 -22.29
N GLU A 65 4.52 -5.81 -22.00
CA GLU A 65 4.13 -6.96 -21.18
C GLU A 65 3.64 -6.55 -19.77
N LYS A 66 4.38 -5.67 -19.07
CA LYS A 66 3.98 -5.17 -17.74
C LYS A 66 2.66 -4.39 -17.83
N TYR A 67 2.53 -3.52 -18.82
CA TYR A 67 1.32 -2.73 -19.03
C TYR A 67 0.09 -3.60 -19.34
N ASP A 68 0.24 -4.65 -20.15
CA ASP A 68 -0.89 -5.50 -20.53
C ASP A 68 -1.43 -6.30 -19.32
N VAL A 69 -0.55 -6.80 -18.44
CA VAL A 69 -0.97 -7.44 -17.17
C VAL A 69 -1.65 -6.42 -16.25
N PHE A 70 -1.07 -5.22 -16.12
CA PHE A 70 -1.66 -4.14 -15.34
C PHE A 70 -3.06 -3.76 -15.84
N LEU A 71 -3.23 -3.56 -17.15
CA LEU A 71 -4.50 -3.17 -17.73
C LEU A 71 -5.56 -4.26 -17.48
N LYS A 72 -5.24 -5.53 -17.72
CA LYS A 72 -6.14 -6.64 -17.39
C LYS A 72 -6.56 -6.63 -15.92
N TYR A 73 -5.61 -6.40 -15.01
CA TYR A 73 -5.87 -6.32 -13.58
C TYR A 73 -6.83 -5.16 -13.25
N GLN A 74 -6.58 -3.95 -13.77
CA GLN A 74 -7.45 -2.79 -13.54
C GLN A 74 -8.88 -3.03 -14.03
N LEU A 75 -9.03 -3.55 -15.25
CA LEU A 75 -10.34 -3.79 -15.86
C LEU A 75 -11.14 -4.87 -15.12
N GLN A 76 -10.48 -5.94 -14.65
CA GLN A 76 -11.20 -7.09 -14.09
C GLN A 76 -11.34 -7.05 -12.58
N ILE A 77 -10.32 -6.57 -11.86
CA ILE A 77 -10.29 -6.55 -10.39
C ILE A 77 -10.82 -5.22 -9.85
N HIS A 78 -10.36 -4.09 -10.41
CA HIS A 78 -10.82 -2.75 -10.00
C HIS A 78 -12.04 -2.26 -10.77
N LYS A 79 -12.43 -2.94 -11.86
CA LYS A 79 -13.56 -2.56 -12.73
C LYS A 79 -13.43 -1.16 -13.33
N ASP A 80 -12.19 -0.66 -13.44
CA ASP A 80 -11.92 0.62 -14.07
C ASP A 80 -12.17 0.57 -15.58
N PRO A 81 -12.57 1.69 -16.22
CA PRO A 81 -12.69 1.75 -17.67
C PRO A 81 -11.31 1.83 -18.34
N ALA A 82 -11.15 1.19 -19.50
CA ALA A 82 -9.88 1.19 -20.25
C ALA A 82 -9.40 2.61 -20.62
N SER A 83 -10.32 3.56 -20.80
CA SER A 83 -10.03 4.96 -21.10
C SER A 83 -9.21 5.65 -20.01
N ARG A 84 -9.31 5.20 -18.74
CA ARG A 84 -8.55 5.71 -17.60
C ARG A 84 -7.07 5.36 -17.69
N TRP A 85 -6.76 4.17 -18.22
CA TRP A 85 -5.44 3.57 -18.11
C TRP A 85 -4.67 3.56 -19.43
N LYS A 86 -4.37 4.75 -19.95
CA LYS A 86 -3.42 4.91 -21.06
C LYS A 86 -1.99 4.55 -20.62
N GLU A 87 -1.11 4.20 -21.56
CA GLU A 87 0.30 3.90 -21.27
C GLU A 87 1.01 5.04 -20.52
N SER A 88 0.68 6.30 -20.81
CA SER A 88 1.22 7.46 -20.09
C SER A 88 0.81 7.50 -18.62
N ALA A 89 -0.43 7.11 -18.30
CA ALA A 89 -0.90 7.02 -16.93
C ALA A 89 -0.17 5.90 -16.17
N PHE A 90 0.02 4.73 -16.81
CA PHE A 90 0.83 3.66 -16.23
C PHE A 90 2.28 4.08 -15.99
N LYS A 91 2.92 4.73 -16.97
CA LYS A 91 4.30 5.24 -16.82
C LYS A 91 4.44 6.22 -15.65
N ARG A 92 3.52 7.18 -15.54
CA ARG A 92 3.52 8.15 -14.43
C ARG A 92 3.26 7.48 -13.08
N PHE A 93 2.40 6.47 -13.05
CA PHE A 93 2.02 5.81 -11.80
C PHE A 93 3.08 4.82 -11.31
N LEU A 94 3.65 3.99 -12.19
CA LEU A 94 4.47 2.82 -11.80
C LEU A 94 5.87 2.81 -12.43
N CYS A 95 6.26 3.82 -13.23
CA CYS A 95 7.60 3.87 -13.87
C CYS A 95 8.35 5.18 -13.59
N ALA A 96 7.89 5.97 -12.62
CA ALA A 96 8.47 7.24 -12.23
C ALA A 96 8.98 7.19 -10.78
N GLY A 97 9.54 6.05 -10.39
CA GLY A 97 9.98 5.80 -9.04
C GLY A 97 11.33 6.45 -8.70
N LEU A 98 11.90 6.01 -7.59
CA LEU A 98 13.18 6.44 -7.05
C LEU A 98 14.36 6.00 -7.93
N ASP A 99 15.35 6.89 -8.05
CA ASP A 99 16.60 6.60 -8.74
C ASP A 99 17.31 5.38 -8.16
N ARG A 100 17.68 4.46 -9.04
CA ARG A 100 18.38 3.23 -8.65
C ARG A 100 19.85 3.50 -8.34
N LYS A 101 20.31 3.00 -7.20
CA LYS A 101 21.71 3.08 -6.76
C LYS A 101 22.13 1.72 -6.18
N ILE A 102 23.41 1.42 -6.26
CA ILE A 102 23.99 0.24 -5.60
C ILE A 102 25.05 0.73 -4.64
N LEU A 103 24.84 0.49 -3.35
CA LEU A 103 25.80 0.80 -2.31
C LEU A 103 26.58 -0.46 -1.93
N LYS A 104 27.88 -0.30 -1.71
CA LYS A 104 28.74 -1.36 -1.17
C LYS A 104 29.21 -0.93 0.21
N MET A 105 28.81 -1.65 1.24
CA MET A 105 29.17 -1.35 2.64
C MET A 105 29.58 -2.63 3.34
N ASN A 106 30.80 -2.66 3.91
CA ASN A 106 31.31 -3.79 4.69
C ASN A 106 31.17 -5.16 3.98
N GLY A 107 31.47 -5.20 2.68
CA GLY A 107 31.34 -6.42 1.86
C GLY A 107 29.92 -6.79 1.45
N LYS A 108 28.90 -6.06 1.92
CA LYS A 108 27.50 -6.23 1.52
C LYS A 108 27.14 -5.28 0.40
N THR A 109 26.31 -5.76 -0.52
CA THR A 109 25.76 -4.96 -1.62
C THR A 109 24.30 -4.64 -1.32
N LEU A 110 23.97 -3.36 -1.20
CA LEU A 110 22.62 -2.87 -0.96
C LEU A 110 22.10 -2.22 -2.24
N LYS A 111 20.95 -2.68 -2.73
CA LYS A 111 20.28 -2.08 -3.90
C LYS A 111 19.30 -1.03 -3.40
N LEU A 112 19.28 0.13 -4.02
CA LEU A 112 18.32 1.19 -3.72
C LEU A 112 17.57 1.59 -4.98
N GLY A 113 16.42 2.24 -4.78
CA GLY A 113 15.56 2.77 -5.83
C GLY A 113 14.36 1.87 -6.15
N SER A 114 13.63 2.22 -7.20
CA SER A 114 12.41 1.51 -7.59
C SER A 114 12.67 0.38 -8.59
N TYR A 115 11.99 -0.75 -8.34
CA TYR A 115 12.10 -1.99 -9.10
C TYR A 115 10.74 -2.65 -9.30
N HIS A 116 10.65 -3.45 -10.35
CA HIS A 116 9.55 -4.37 -10.59
C HIS A 116 10.01 -5.80 -10.33
N GLN A 117 9.44 -6.45 -9.32
CA GLN A 117 9.60 -7.88 -9.10
C GLN A 117 8.61 -8.63 -10.00
N CYS A 118 9.12 -9.14 -11.11
CA CYS A 118 8.36 -9.81 -12.16
C CYS A 118 8.30 -11.31 -11.91
N TYR A 119 7.08 -11.86 -11.95
CA TYR A 119 6.78 -13.28 -11.75
C TYR A 119 6.41 -13.91 -13.09
N ARG A 120 7.21 -14.86 -13.57
CA ARG A 120 7.00 -15.53 -14.86
C ARG A 120 6.69 -17.00 -14.68
N LEU A 121 5.67 -17.47 -15.37
CA LEU A 121 5.29 -18.89 -15.44
C LEU A 121 5.33 -19.30 -16.91
N ASP A 122 6.14 -20.30 -17.25
CA ASP A 122 6.37 -20.77 -18.62
C ASP A 122 6.74 -19.65 -19.60
N GLY A 123 7.52 -18.69 -19.12
CA GLY A 123 7.96 -17.51 -19.89
C GLY A 123 6.94 -16.37 -19.96
N ARG A 124 5.70 -16.55 -19.50
CA ARG A 124 4.67 -15.50 -19.46
C ARG A 124 4.72 -14.74 -18.14
N LEU A 125 4.73 -13.40 -18.18
CA LEU A 125 4.54 -12.57 -16.98
C LEU A 125 3.12 -12.70 -16.42
N VAL A 126 3.01 -13.17 -15.18
CA VAL A 126 1.73 -13.43 -14.50
C VAL A 126 1.48 -12.51 -13.32
N ALA A 127 2.51 -11.90 -12.73
CA ALA A 127 2.38 -10.89 -11.69
C ALA A 127 3.58 -9.95 -11.65
N VAL A 128 3.37 -8.76 -11.09
CA VAL A 128 4.40 -7.74 -10.88
C VAL A 128 4.18 -7.05 -9.53
N GLY A 129 5.17 -7.19 -8.64
CA GLY A 129 5.28 -6.36 -7.44
C GLY A 129 6.09 -5.10 -7.75
N VAL A 130 5.55 -3.93 -7.47
CA VAL A 130 6.21 -2.63 -7.59
C VAL A 130 6.80 -2.28 -6.23
N LEU A 131 8.13 -2.19 -6.18
CA LEU A 131 8.88 -2.13 -4.93
C LEU A 131 9.82 -0.93 -4.91
N ASP A 132 9.87 -0.24 -3.78
CA ASP A 132 10.94 0.72 -3.47
C ASP A 132 11.91 0.07 -2.49
N LEU A 133 13.18 -0.03 -2.89
CA LEU A 133 14.25 -0.48 -2.02
C LEU A 133 14.91 0.75 -1.38
N LEU A 134 14.71 0.88 -0.07
CA LEU A 134 15.15 1.99 0.76
C LEU A 134 16.32 1.56 1.66
N PRO A 135 17.07 2.48 2.28
CA PRO A 135 18.23 2.12 3.09
C PRO A 135 17.97 1.07 4.17
N HIS A 136 16.78 1.08 4.79
CA HIS A 136 16.41 0.16 5.87
C HIS A 136 15.22 -0.73 5.53
N ALA A 137 14.59 -0.57 4.36
CA ALA A 137 13.31 -1.23 4.11
C ALA A 137 13.08 -1.62 2.64
N VAL A 138 12.33 -2.71 2.46
CA VAL A 138 11.65 -3.02 1.20
C VAL A 138 10.22 -2.51 1.32
N SER A 139 9.82 -1.56 0.48
CA SER A 139 8.46 -1.01 0.47
C SER A 139 7.64 -1.59 -0.68
N SER A 140 6.51 -2.22 -0.37
CA SER A 140 5.54 -2.73 -1.34
C SER A 140 4.59 -1.61 -1.74
N VAL A 141 4.83 -1.02 -2.92
CA VAL A 141 4.08 0.14 -3.41
C VAL A 141 2.77 -0.32 -4.06
N TYR A 142 2.85 -1.32 -4.94
CA TYR A 142 1.70 -1.81 -5.68
C TYR A 142 1.91 -3.26 -6.12
N LEU A 143 0.82 -4.00 -6.32
CA LEU A 143 0.84 -5.35 -6.88
C LEU A 143 -0.29 -5.49 -7.88
N PHE A 144 0.05 -5.98 -9.07
CA PHE A 144 -0.92 -6.36 -10.08
C PHE A 144 -0.55 -7.73 -10.68
N TYR A 145 -1.55 -8.48 -11.09
CA TYR A 145 -1.38 -9.83 -11.62
C TYR A 145 -2.43 -10.14 -12.67
N ASP A 146 -2.17 -11.15 -13.51
CA ASP A 146 -3.13 -11.60 -14.50
C ASP A 146 -4.29 -12.32 -13.80
N PRO A 147 -5.54 -11.84 -13.91
CA PRO A 147 -6.70 -12.38 -13.20
C PRO A 147 -6.96 -13.88 -13.42
N GLU A 148 -6.46 -14.47 -14.51
CA GLU A 148 -6.49 -15.92 -14.74
C GLU A 148 -5.87 -16.70 -13.55
N PHE A 149 -4.89 -16.11 -12.87
CA PHE A 149 -4.20 -16.69 -11.73
C PHE A 149 -4.68 -16.17 -10.37
N ALA A 150 -5.84 -15.50 -10.30
CA ALA A 150 -6.36 -14.92 -9.06
C ALA A 150 -6.50 -15.94 -7.92
N HIS A 151 -6.81 -17.20 -8.25
CA HIS A 151 -6.98 -18.30 -7.31
C HIS A 151 -5.70 -18.67 -6.53
N TRP A 152 -4.53 -18.16 -6.93
CA TRP A 152 -3.25 -18.39 -6.25
C TRP A 152 -2.92 -17.38 -5.14
N ASP A 153 -3.75 -16.36 -4.93
CA ASP A 153 -3.54 -15.31 -3.92
C ASP A 153 -2.16 -14.63 -4.07
N PHE A 154 -1.88 -14.01 -5.22
CA PHE A 154 -0.59 -13.35 -5.47
C PHE A 154 -0.22 -12.31 -4.41
N GLY A 155 -1.20 -11.66 -3.75
CA GLY A 155 -0.94 -10.75 -2.62
C GLY A 155 -0.22 -11.42 -1.43
N LYS A 156 -0.46 -12.71 -1.18
CA LYS A 156 0.25 -13.47 -0.13
C LYS A 156 1.57 -14.02 -0.62
N ILE A 157 1.63 -14.45 -1.89
CA ILE A 157 2.87 -14.95 -2.50
C ILE A 157 3.90 -13.82 -2.57
N SER A 158 3.49 -12.64 -3.04
CA SER A 158 4.38 -11.49 -3.18
C SER A 158 4.87 -11.02 -1.81
N ALA A 159 3.98 -10.92 -0.81
CA ALA A 159 4.39 -10.57 0.55
C ALA A 159 5.48 -11.49 1.11
N LEU A 160 5.34 -12.81 0.96
CA LEU A 160 6.36 -13.76 1.42
C LEU A 160 7.69 -13.61 0.64
N ARG A 161 7.62 -13.34 -0.65
CA ARG A 161 8.78 -13.10 -1.51
C ARG A 161 9.49 -11.79 -1.21
N GLU A 162 8.73 -10.76 -0.89
CA GLU A 162 9.24 -9.43 -0.54
C GLU A 162 9.86 -9.44 0.86
N ILE A 163 9.30 -10.20 1.82
CA ILE A 163 9.96 -10.47 3.11
C ILE A 163 11.27 -11.23 2.90
N ALA A 164 11.28 -12.25 2.04
CA ALA A 164 12.52 -12.96 1.71
C ALA A 164 13.55 -12.03 1.07
N LEU A 165 13.14 -11.18 0.13
CA LEU A 165 13.99 -10.14 -0.45
C LEU A 165 14.55 -9.19 0.61
N ALA A 166 13.75 -8.80 1.60
CA ALA A 166 14.20 -7.96 2.71
C ALA A 166 15.33 -8.65 3.50
N LEU A 167 15.12 -9.92 3.88
CA LEU A 167 16.11 -10.71 4.62
C LEU A 167 17.40 -10.94 3.84
N GLU A 168 17.30 -11.35 2.57
CA GLU A 168 18.43 -11.64 1.69
C GLU A 168 19.22 -10.38 1.33
N GLY A 169 18.51 -9.26 1.13
CA GLY A 169 19.10 -7.96 0.83
C GLY A 169 19.59 -7.20 2.06
N HIS A 170 19.44 -7.76 3.26
CA HIS A 170 19.81 -7.15 4.53
C HIS A 170 19.08 -5.83 4.85
N TYR A 171 17.83 -5.71 4.41
CA TYR A 171 16.92 -4.66 4.86
C TYR A 171 16.36 -5.04 6.23
N GLU A 172 16.10 -4.04 7.07
CA GLU A 172 15.59 -4.24 8.44
C GLU A 172 14.07 -4.44 8.45
N TYR A 173 13.36 -3.76 7.54
CA TYR A 173 11.90 -3.73 7.54
C TYR A 173 11.31 -4.10 6.18
N TYR A 174 10.12 -4.67 6.22
CA TYR A 174 9.25 -4.83 5.05
C TYR A 174 7.98 -4.00 5.26
N TYR A 175 7.79 -3.01 4.41
CA TYR A 175 6.66 -2.09 4.49
C TYR A 175 5.54 -2.52 3.55
N MET A 176 4.43 -3.00 4.11
CA MET A 176 3.27 -3.50 3.34
C MET A 176 2.32 -2.38 2.89
N GLY A 177 2.66 -1.10 3.11
CA GLY A 177 1.77 0.02 2.92
C GLY A 177 0.66 0.10 3.98
N TYR A 178 -0.39 0.86 3.68
CA TYR A 178 -1.50 1.09 4.61
C TYR A 178 -2.20 -0.20 5.06
N TYR A 179 -2.64 -0.19 6.32
CA TYR A 179 -3.46 -1.23 6.91
C TYR A 179 -4.74 -0.61 7.47
N ILE A 180 -5.88 -0.96 6.87
CA ILE A 180 -7.21 -0.59 7.34
C ILE A 180 -7.86 -1.86 7.89
N HIS A 181 -8.06 -1.92 9.21
CA HIS A 181 -8.49 -3.14 9.89
C HIS A 181 -9.84 -3.69 9.40
N SER A 182 -10.78 -2.80 9.11
CA SER A 182 -12.11 -3.12 8.56
C SER A 182 -12.07 -3.56 7.09
N CYS A 183 -10.97 -3.30 6.36
CA CYS A 183 -10.86 -3.65 4.95
C CYS A 183 -10.49 -5.13 4.77
N ILE A 184 -11.44 -5.93 4.26
CA ILE A 184 -11.26 -7.38 4.02
C ILE A 184 -10.05 -7.67 3.12
N LYS A 185 -9.84 -6.86 2.07
CA LYS A 185 -8.69 -7.00 1.15
C LYS A 185 -7.34 -6.77 1.85
N MET A 186 -7.31 -6.06 2.99
CA MET A 186 -6.08 -5.77 3.75
C MET A 186 -5.92 -6.64 5.00
N ARG A 187 -6.96 -7.33 5.48
CA ARG A 187 -6.89 -8.19 6.69
C ARG A 187 -5.78 -9.24 6.66
N TYR A 188 -5.36 -9.68 5.48
CA TYR A 188 -4.27 -10.66 5.38
C TYR A 188 -2.91 -10.10 5.86
N LYS A 189 -2.68 -8.78 5.80
CA LYS A 189 -1.43 -8.13 6.24
C LYS A 189 -1.16 -8.34 7.73
N ALA A 190 -2.23 -8.37 8.53
CA ALA A 190 -2.19 -8.65 9.98
C ALA A 190 -1.59 -10.01 10.35
N ARG A 191 -1.47 -10.93 9.39
CA ARG A 191 -0.98 -12.29 9.64
C ARG A 191 0.53 -12.42 9.54
N PHE A 192 1.22 -11.38 9.07
CA PHE A 192 2.68 -11.34 9.04
C PHE A 192 3.17 -10.71 10.35
N GLY A 193 3.86 -11.52 11.14
CA GLY A 193 4.33 -11.13 12.47
C GLY A 193 5.83 -11.44 12.64
N PRO A 194 6.53 -10.68 13.52
CA PRO A 194 6.03 -9.49 14.23
C PRO A 194 5.80 -8.31 13.26
N SER A 195 4.76 -7.52 13.51
CA SER A 195 4.43 -6.31 12.72
C SER A 195 4.14 -5.14 13.63
N TYR A 196 4.28 -3.93 13.08
CA TYR A 196 4.09 -2.68 13.80
C TYR A 196 3.14 -1.79 13.00
N LEU A 197 2.27 -1.06 13.69
CA LEU A 197 1.42 -0.03 13.09
C LEU A 197 1.90 1.34 13.55
N LEU A 198 1.92 2.29 12.63
CA LEU A 198 2.21 3.69 12.93
C LEU A 198 1.00 4.30 13.64
N ASP A 199 1.23 4.84 14.83
CA ASP A 199 0.22 5.62 15.55
C ASP A 199 -0.07 6.92 14.78
N PRO A 200 -1.34 7.22 14.45
CA PRO A 200 -1.68 8.36 13.61
C PRO A 200 -1.52 9.71 14.30
N GLU A 201 -1.45 9.77 15.63
CA GLU A 201 -1.26 11.02 16.38
C GLU A 201 0.18 11.22 16.82
N SER A 202 0.82 10.19 17.38
CA SER A 202 2.19 10.30 17.88
C SER A 202 3.27 9.99 16.86
N PHE A 203 2.91 9.37 15.73
CA PHE A 203 3.86 8.84 14.73
C PHE A 203 4.84 7.80 15.31
N GLU A 204 4.46 7.13 16.41
CA GLU A 204 5.24 6.05 16.99
C GLU A 204 4.83 4.69 16.40
N TRP A 205 5.81 3.83 16.13
CA TRP A 205 5.56 2.45 15.73
C TRP A 205 5.19 1.61 16.96
N ASN A 206 3.94 1.13 17.02
CA ASN A 206 3.43 0.27 18.10
C ASN A 206 3.34 -1.18 17.60
N LEU A 207 3.77 -2.13 18.44
CA LEU A 207 3.66 -3.56 18.13
C LEU A 207 2.20 -3.92 17.89
N PHE A 208 1.91 -4.59 16.77
CA PHE A 208 0.58 -5.05 16.43
C PHE A 208 0.33 -6.44 17.02
N ASP A 209 0.10 -6.47 18.33
CA ASP A 209 -0.22 -7.67 19.09
C ASP A 209 -1.73 -7.97 19.14
N ASP A 210 -2.10 -9.07 19.80
CA ASP A 210 -3.50 -9.49 19.93
C ASP A 210 -4.35 -8.47 20.72
N LYS A 211 -3.73 -7.70 21.63
CA LYS A 211 -4.42 -6.65 22.38
C LYS A 211 -4.78 -5.50 21.45
N TYR A 212 -3.83 -4.97 20.69
CA TYR A 212 -4.10 -3.90 19.73
C TYR A 212 -5.11 -4.36 18.68
N ARG A 213 -4.98 -5.59 18.19
CA ARG A 213 -5.97 -6.18 17.28
C ARG A 213 -7.37 -6.24 17.89
N SER A 214 -7.51 -6.70 19.13
CA SER A 214 -8.81 -6.76 19.81
C SER A 214 -9.45 -5.38 19.98
N GLU A 215 -8.66 -4.32 20.12
CA GLU A 215 -9.20 -2.95 20.20
C GLU A 215 -9.71 -2.47 18.84
N LEU A 216 -9.00 -2.78 17.75
CA LEU A 216 -9.45 -2.47 16.38
C LEU A 216 -10.68 -3.29 15.96
N ASP A 217 -10.89 -4.50 16.53
CA ASP A 217 -12.11 -5.27 16.34
C ASP A 217 -13.33 -4.59 17.02
N LYS A 218 -13.12 -3.76 18.06
CA LYS A 218 -14.18 -3.06 18.82
C LYS A 218 -14.45 -1.63 18.33
N ARG A 219 -13.42 -0.92 17.89
CA ARG A 219 -13.47 0.52 17.57
C ARG A 219 -12.86 0.77 16.18
N LYS A 220 -13.50 1.63 15.39
CA LYS A 220 -13.00 2.01 14.05
C LYS A 220 -11.69 2.80 14.10
N TYR A 221 -11.46 3.53 15.18
CA TYR A 221 -10.27 4.34 15.40
C TYR A 221 -9.64 3.93 16.72
N VAL A 222 -8.37 3.51 16.67
CA VAL A 222 -7.57 3.16 17.84
C VAL A 222 -6.24 3.86 17.71
N CYS A 223 -5.90 4.62 18.73
CA CYS A 223 -4.67 5.39 18.81
C CYS A 223 -4.01 5.08 20.17
N PRO A 224 -3.05 4.14 20.21
CA PRO A 224 -2.45 3.70 21.47
C PRO A 224 -1.87 4.84 22.32
N SER A 225 -1.29 5.86 21.68
CA SER A 225 -0.75 7.03 22.38
C SER A 225 -1.85 7.86 23.05
N HIS A 226 -2.97 8.09 22.35
CA HIS A 226 -4.15 8.77 22.85
C HIS A 226 -4.82 7.99 23.98
N ASP A 227 -5.06 6.69 23.77
CA ASP A 227 -5.70 5.81 24.76
C ASP A 227 -4.89 5.79 26.07
N ARG A 228 -3.55 5.75 26.00
CA ARG A 228 -2.67 5.85 27.18
C ARG A 228 -2.79 7.20 27.88
N LYS A 229 -2.93 8.30 27.13
CA LYS A 229 -2.97 9.66 27.68
C LYS A 229 -4.27 9.96 28.41
N TYR A 230 -5.41 9.53 27.87
CA TYR A 230 -6.74 9.86 28.41
C TYR A 230 -7.41 8.72 29.16
N GLY A 231 -6.77 7.55 29.25
CA GLY A 231 -7.29 6.42 30.02
C GLY A 231 -8.58 5.83 29.44
N ILE A 232 -8.73 5.88 28.10
CA ILE A 232 -9.89 5.32 27.41
C ILE A 232 -9.88 3.80 27.59
N ALA A 233 -10.71 3.31 28.51
CA ALA A 233 -10.94 1.89 28.70
C ALA A 233 -11.77 1.36 27.51
N SER A 234 -11.54 0.10 27.14
CA SER A 234 -12.07 -0.59 25.95
C SER A 234 -13.60 -0.79 25.90
N ASN A 235 -14.37 -0.04 26.69
CA ASN A 235 -15.82 -0.16 26.87
C ASN A 235 -16.63 0.99 26.24
N GLU A 236 -16.00 2.01 25.66
CA GLU A 236 -16.73 3.07 24.94
C GLU A 236 -16.83 2.74 23.45
N THR A 237 -17.95 2.12 23.06
CA THR A 237 -18.39 2.06 21.67
C THR A 237 -18.90 3.46 21.28
N HIS A 238 -18.03 4.31 20.75
CA HIS A 238 -18.48 5.48 19.99
C HIS A 238 -19.00 5.02 18.63
N ASP A 239 -20.22 4.47 18.65
CA ASP A 239 -21.02 4.21 17.46
C ASP A 239 -21.68 5.51 17.01
N SER A 240 -21.06 6.19 16.06
CA SER A 240 -21.78 7.12 15.17
C SER A 240 -21.11 7.23 13.81
N ALA A 241 -21.11 6.12 13.05
CA ALA A 241 -21.11 6.21 11.59
C ALA A 241 -21.70 4.92 11.04
N THR A 242 -22.88 5.05 10.46
CA THR A 242 -23.65 4.05 9.71
C THR A 242 -22.77 3.06 8.95
N SER A 243 -23.15 1.78 9.03
CA SER A 243 -22.53 0.66 8.35
C SER A 243 -22.65 0.80 6.83
N ASN A 244 -21.77 1.58 6.23
CA ASN A 244 -21.48 1.41 4.81
C ASN A 244 -20.45 0.30 4.70
N THR A 245 -20.88 -0.83 4.15
CA THR A 245 -20.00 -1.81 3.50
C THR A 245 -19.28 -1.11 2.35
N ALA A 246 -18.30 -0.29 2.69
CA ALA A 246 -17.46 0.37 1.72
C ALA A 246 -16.57 -0.71 1.10
N SER A 247 -16.82 -1.00 -0.17
CA SER A 247 -15.80 -1.44 -1.10
C SER A 247 -14.51 -0.66 -0.82
N SER A 248 -13.36 -1.34 -0.80
CA SER A 248 -12.04 -0.66 -0.71
C SER A 248 -11.79 0.33 -1.84
N ASP A 249 -12.67 0.32 -2.85
CA ASP A 249 -12.62 1.10 -4.07
C ASP A 249 -13.87 1.99 -4.17
N ALA A 250 -14.60 2.23 -3.06
CA ALA A 250 -15.68 3.21 -3.04
C ALA A 250 -15.07 4.60 -3.31
N GLU A 251 -15.54 5.25 -4.37
CA GLU A 251 -15.26 6.67 -4.57
C GLU A 251 -15.64 7.43 -3.31
N ILE A 252 -14.77 8.36 -2.89
CA ILE A 252 -15.08 9.28 -1.79
C ILE A 252 -16.36 10.00 -2.23
N PRO A 253 -17.47 9.89 -1.49
CA PRO A 253 -18.71 10.54 -1.89
C PRO A 253 -18.47 12.04 -2.07
N GLU A 254 -19.05 12.62 -3.12
CA GLU A 254 -19.04 14.06 -3.28
C GLU A 254 -19.73 14.70 -2.06
N GLY A 255 -19.12 15.74 -1.50
CA GLY A 255 -19.59 16.38 -0.27
C GLY A 255 -18.47 17.12 0.45
N SER A 256 -18.80 17.74 1.57
CA SER A 256 -17.80 18.44 2.37
C SER A 256 -17.03 17.47 3.26
N LEU A 257 -15.74 17.73 3.47
CA LEU A 257 -14.92 16.99 4.44
C LEU A 257 -15.58 16.91 5.83
N PHE A 258 -16.31 17.96 6.23
CA PHE A 258 -16.96 18.06 7.53
C PHE A 258 -18.12 17.07 7.72
N ASP A 259 -18.66 16.50 6.64
CA ASP A 259 -19.77 15.53 6.70
C ASP A 259 -19.30 14.13 7.16
N PHE A 260 -17.99 13.85 7.06
CA PHE A 260 -17.44 12.50 7.26
C PHE A 260 -16.93 12.22 8.68
N GLN A 261 -16.96 13.22 9.58
CA GLN A 261 -16.51 13.12 10.98
C GLN A 261 -15.18 12.36 11.12
N ILE A 262 -14.20 12.70 10.27
CA ILE A 262 -12.93 11.97 10.20
C ILE A 262 -12.13 12.24 11.47
N PRO A 263 -11.75 11.20 12.25
CA PRO A 263 -10.93 11.39 13.44
C PRO A 263 -9.61 12.12 13.14
N GLY A 264 -9.27 13.10 13.97
CA GLY A 264 -8.08 13.94 13.80
C GLY A 264 -8.24 15.14 12.86
N VAL A 265 -9.35 15.24 12.13
CA VAL A 265 -9.73 16.42 11.35
C VAL A 265 -10.50 17.38 12.26
N LEU A 266 -10.21 18.68 12.19
CA LEU A 266 -10.96 19.68 12.94
C LEU A 266 -12.43 19.70 12.51
N SER A 267 -13.34 19.82 13.46
CA SER A 267 -14.76 20.03 13.19
C SER A 267 -15.01 21.40 12.55
N LYS A 268 -16.14 21.52 11.85
CA LYS A 268 -16.61 22.78 11.27
C LYS A 268 -16.60 23.94 12.27
N ASP A 269 -17.01 23.69 13.52
CA ASP A 269 -17.08 24.72 14.55
C ASP A 269 -15.72 25.05 15.16
N GLU A 270 -14.76 24.13 15.14
CA GLU A 270 -13.37 24.44 15.49
C GLU A 270 -12.73 25.32 14.42
N VAL A 271 -12.94 25.03 13.14
CA VAL A 271 -12.39 25.84 12.04
C VAL A 271 -13.00 27.23 12.02
N LYS A 272 -14.31 27.40 12.29
CA LYS A 272 -14.94 28.73 12.42
C LYS A 272 -14.32 29.64 13.49
N ARG A 273 -13.62 29.08 14.47
CA ARG A 273 -12.91 29.85 15.51
C ARG A 273 -11.51 30.26 15.09
N LEU A 274 -11.03 29.77 13.94
CA LEU A 274 -9.74 30.15 13.37
C LEU A 274 -9.91 31.37 12.48
N ASP A 275 -8.84 32.15 12.41
CA ASP A 275 -8.74 33.33 11.55
C ASP A 275 -8.35 32.91 10.12
N LEU A 276 -9.35 32.50 9.34
CA LEU A 276 -9.16 32.23 7.91
C LEU A 276 -9.10 33.52 7.09
N ASP A 277 -9.69 34.60 7.58
CA ASP A 277 -9.86 35.87 6.87
C ASP A 277 -8.50 36.45 6.45
N HIS A 278 -7.52 36.41 7.35
CA HIS A 278 -6.17 36.92 7.09
C HIS A 278 -5.19 35.88 6.54
N TRP A 279 -5.65 34.65 6.25
CA TRP A 279 -4.80 33.70 5.54
C TRP A 279 -4.61 34.16 4.10
N ARG A 280 -3.40 34.02 3.55
CA ARG A 280 -3.06 34.63 2.26
C ARG A 280 -3.28 33.66 1.11
N LEU A 281 -3.89 34.13 0.03
CA LEU A 281 -3.98 33.45 -1.26
C LEU A 281 -2.88 33.96 -2.21
N LEU A 282 -2.12 33.05 -2.80
CA LEU A 282 -1.18 33.34 -3.86
C LEU A 282 -1.91 33.40 -5.20
N VAL A 283 -2.02 34.61 -5.77
CA VAL A 283 -2.58 34.84 -7.10
C VAL A 283 -1.49 35.41 -7.99
N ARG A 284 -1.06 34.63 -8.98
CA ARG A 284 0.11 34.93 -9.83
C ARG A 284 1.36 35.13 -8.96
N ASN A 285 1.75 36.37 -8.72
CA ASN A 285 2.92 36.75 -7.91
C ASN A 285 2.56 37.69 -6.76
N ALA A 286 1.29 37.76 -6.37
CA ALA A 286 0.82 38.59 -5.27
C ALA A 286 0.16 37.74 -4.18
N LEU A 287 0.29 38.18 -2.93
CA LEU A 287 -0.43 37.65 -1.79
C LEU A 287 -1.58 38.58 -1.47
N ILE A 288 -2.79 38.03 -1.41
CA ILE A 288 -4.02 38.73 -1.08
C ILE A 288 -4.64 38.03 0.13
N GLU A 289 -5.20 38.77 1.08
CA GLU A 289 -5.88 38.16 2.22
C GLU A 289 -7.23 37.59 1.76
N LEU A 290 -7.67 36.48 2.34
CA LEU A 290 -8.86 35.80 1.87
C LEU A 290 -10.13 36.66 2.05
N GLU A 291 -10.16 37.54 3.05
CA GLU A 291 -11.25 38.51 3.23
C GLU A 291 -11.40 39.54 2.11
N ASP A 292 -10.32 39.84 1.38
CA ASP A 292 -10.37 40.77 0.24
C ASP A 292 -11.04 40.14 -1.00
N LEU A 293 -11.34 38.84 -0.97
CA LEU A 293 -12.04 38.17 -2.05
C LEU A 293 -13.51 38.56 -2.06
N ARG A 294 -13.99 39.04 -3.21
CA ARG A 294 -15.40 39.37 -3.39
C ARG A 294 -16.30 38.16 -3.07
N GLY A 295 -17.16 38.32 -2.06
CA GLY A 295 -18.13 37.30 -1.65
C GLY A 295 -17.61 36.32 -0.60
N TRP A 296 -16.39 36.53 -0.10
CA TRP A 296 -15.81 35.75 0.99
C TRP A 296 -16.74 35.67 2.20
N GLU A 297 -17.31 36.81 2.59
CA GLU A 297 -18.22 36.99 3.72
C GLU A 297 -19.48 36.11 3.63
N ASP A 298 -19.98 35.88 2.41
CA ASP A 298 -21.21 35.14 2.15
C ASP A 298 -20.99 33.64 1.90
N TRP A 299 -19.75 33.24 1.56
CA TRP A 299 -19.44 31.85 1.27
C TRP A 299 -19.54 30.96 2.51
N LYS A 300 -20.07 29.76 2.30
CA LYS A 300 -20.17 28.75 3.34
C LYS A 300 -18.86 28.02 3.51
N ILE A 301 -18.50 27.78 4.76
CA ILE A 301 -17.27 27.09 5.14
C ILE A 301 -17.30 25.58 4.77
N ASP A 302 -18.49 25.02 4.54
CA ASP A 302 -18.74 23.63 4.15
C ASP A 302 -19.20 23.49 2.69
N ASP A 303 -18.93 24.51 1.86
CA ASP A 303 -19.14 24.39 0.41
C ASP A 303 -17.80 24.11 -0.28
N PRO A 304 -17.50 22.84 -0.65
CA PRO A 304 -16.22 22.45 -1.25
C PRO A 304 -15.99 23.07 -2.63
N GLY A 305 -17.02 23.65 -3.26
CA GLY A 305 -16.91 24.39 -4.52
C GLY A 305 -16.43 25.82 -4.37
N SER A 306 -16.37 26.36 -3.14
CA SER A 306 -15.96 27.74 -2.86
C SER A 306 -14.53 27.81 -2.34
N ILE A 307 -13.85 28.96 -2.53
CA ILE A 307 -12.49 29.16 -1.98
C ILE A 307 -12.51 29.08 -0.45
N LYS A 308 -13.58 29.57 0.20
CA LYS A 308 -13.75 29.49 1.66
C LYS A 308 -13.87 28.05 2.14
N GLY A 309 -14.65 27.21 1.46
CA GLY A 309 -14.72 25.79 1.76
C GLY A 309 -13.40 25.07 1.53
N ILE A 310 -12.73 25.30 0.40
CA ILE A 310 -11.41 24.72 0.10
C ILE A 310 -10.39 25.09 1.20
N ALA A 311 -10.31 26.37 1.56
CA ALA A 311 -9.40 26.85 2.60
C ALA A 311 -9.73 26.19 3.96
N ALA A 312 -11.00 26.11 4.30
CA ALA A 312 -11.45 25.53 5.56
C ALA A 312 -11.19 24.03 5.65
N GLU A 313 -11.51 23.25 4.61
CA GLU A 313 -11.25 21.81 4.57
C GLU A 313 -9.75 21.51 4.60
N LEU A 314 -8.94 22.32 3.91
CA LEU A 314 -7.49 22.20 3.96
C LEU A 314 -6.97 22.42 5.38
N ILE A 315 -7.38 23.50 6.06
CA ILE A 315 -6.97 23.76 7.45
C ILE A 315 -7.54 22.72 8.41
N ALA A 316 -8.75 22.22 8.17
CA ALA A 316 -9.32 21.16 8.97
C ALA A 316 -8.47 19.88 8.92
N ALA A 317 -8.01 19.50 7.73
CA ALA A 317 -7.22 18.29 7.50
C ALA A 317 -5.75 18.42 7.91
N THR A 318 -5.18 19.63 7.82
CA THR A 318 -3.74 19.85 7.99
C THR A 318 -3.37 20.55 9.30
N GLY A 319 -4.35 21.17 9.96
CA GLY A 319 -4.23 21.81 11.26
C GLY A 319 -3.91 23.30 11.20
N PRO A 320 -4.14 24.02 12.31
CA PRO A 320 -4.15 25.48 12.35
C PRO A 320 -2.74 26.11 12.26
N LYS A 321 -1.68 25.32 12.49
CA LYS A 321 -0.29 25.81 12.37
C LYS A 321 0.02 26.31 10.96
N LEU A 322 -0.65 25.78 9.94
CA LEU A 322 -0.45 26.22 8.56
C LEU A 322 -0.97 27.62 8.31
N LEU A 323 -1.88 28.16 9.12
CA LEU A 323 -2.26 29.58 9.00
C LEU A 323 -1.07 30.51 9.22
N GLN A 324 -0.04 30.04 9.94
CA GLN A 324 1.16 30.80 10.24
C GLN A 324 2.21 30.59 9.15
N ASN A 325 2.69 31.68 8.55
CA ASN A 325 3.80 31.68 7.58
C ASN A 325 3.59 30.79 6.34
N SER A 326 2.35 30.62 5.91
CA SER A 326 2.03 29.96 4.63
C SER A 326 1.05 30.79 3.80
N ALA A 327 0.86 30.38 2.56
CA ALA A 327 -0.18 30.91 1.67
C ALA A 327 -0.86 29.75 0.94
N LEU A 328 -2.17 29.89 0.71
CA LEU A 328 -2.95 29.00 -0.14
C LEU A 328 -2.58 29.25 -1.62
N ALA A 329 -2.33 28.19 -2.37
CA ALA A 329 -2.12 28.26 -3.82
C ALA A 329 -3.10 27.31 -4.51
N LEU A 330 -3.95 27.85 -5.37
CA LEU A 330 -4.93 27.10 -6.14
C LEU A 330 -4.38 26.94 -7.57
N PHE A 331 -4.29 25.69 -8.06
CA PHE A 331 -3.72 25.33 -9.36
C PHE A 331 -4.76 24.82 -10.34
#